data_AF-A0A7S7NWW0-F1
#
_entry.id   AF-A0A7S7NWW0-F1
#
_cell.length_a   1.000
_cell.length_b   1.000
_cell.length_c   1.000
_cell.angle_alpha   90.00
_cell.angle_beta   90.00
_cell.angle_gamma   90.00
#
_symmetry.space_group_name_H-M   'P 1'
#
loop_
_entity.id
_entity.type
_entity.pdbx_description
1 polymer ?
#
loop_
_entity_poly.entity_id
_entity_poly.type
_entity_poly.pdbx_seq_one_letter_code
_entity_poly.pdbx_strand_id
1 'polypeptide(L)'
;MIESTYIPCQSILITGWQGSALTTGKVLTMEEFVPFRDRIVVLLEMLRKTKTGRMLFQSLQVTGKRVKIHVGDDYQDNAAKMDPNTTANGTAAAIKPFRPAHHNIELALKGSESAWRGLDAKDDRTDKKAQIKLQMQQLGQATKKSETAPIMRAMLNRAHLGMSLEPRITHSRFRRPEQELAAKLNISPTEFDDMICGIKYMPDSVYYPLCFLLYDYAMPGAGTDAQIRVMNQKTFEYDFRNDIEAEKKLLRGKTETTKTLDAVILAHELVHAWRMMAGRRVVAGGWEEEAMTSGIGPFTNWRMTENSFRADLGLKQRKEYANNRHSSELMQTMHGQVSSKGYKGTMF
;
A
#
# COMPACT_ATOMS: atom_id res chain seq x y z
N MET A 1 -26.30 -8.87 13.05
CA MET A 1 -25.83 -8.64 11.67
C MET A 1 -25.73 -10.00 11.00
N ILE A 2 -26.28 -10.16 9.80
CA ILE A 2 -26.21 -11.45 9.06
C ILE A 2 -24.78 -11.57 8.50
N GLU A 3 -24.17 -12.75 8.60
CA GLU A 3 -22.81 -12.99 8.11
C GLU A 3 -22.69 -14.36 7.43
N SER A 4 -21.82 -14.46 6.44
CA SER A 4 -21.46 -15.70 5.76
C SER A 4 -19.94 -15.78 5.62
N THR A 5 -19.32 -16.83 6.16
CA THR A 5 -17.88 -17.06 5.98
C THR A 5 -17.65 -17.74 4.64
N TYR A 6 -16.74 -17.21 3.84
CA TYR A 6 -16.34 -17.86 2.59
C TYR A 6 -15.43 -19.06 2.90
N ILE A 7 -15.99 -20.27 2.85
CA ILE A 7 -15.35 -21.51 3.34
C ILE A 7 -13.91 -21.73 2.80
N PRO A 8 -13.62 -21.51 1.50
CA PRO A 8 -12.27 -21.70 0.98
C PRO A 8 -11.21 -20.74 1.55
N CYS A 9 -11.63 -19.62 2.14
CA CYS A 9 -10.74 -18.68 2.84
C CYS A 9 -11.47 -18.04 4.03
N GLN A 10 -11.30 -18.63 5.22
CA GLN A 10 -12.00 -18.24 6.46
C GLN A 10 -11.70 -16.81 6.95
N SER A 11 -10.64 -16.19 6.42
CA SER A 11 -10.34 -14.77 6.61
C SER A 11 -11.37 -13.85 5.95
N ILE A 12 -12.14 -14.34 4.96
CA ILE A 12 -13.15 -13.54 4.25
C ILE A 12 -14.53 -13.81 4.85
N LEU A 13 -15.18 -12.75 5.34
CA LEU A 13 -16.60 -12.75 5.66
C LEU A 13 -17.36 -11.87 4.68
N ILE A 14 -18.56 -12.29 4.31
CA ILE A 14 -19.53 -11.46 3.60
C ILE A 14 -20.61 -11.09 4.61
N THR A 15 -20.87 -9.80 4.79
CA THR A 15 -21.79 -9.29 5.81
C THR A 15 -23.02 -8.63 5.19
N GLY A 16 -24.17 -8.82 5.84
CA GLY A 16 -25.44 -8.22 5.48
C GLY A 16 -25.52 -6.77 5.94
N TRP A 17 -24.62 -5.94 5.43
CA TRP A 17 -24.54 -4.52 5.74
C TRP A 17 -24.43 -3.69 4.47
N GLN A 18 -25.09 -2.55 4.47
CA GLN A 18 -25.03 -1.55 3.42
C GLN A 18 -24.61 -0.20 4.02
N GLY A 19 -23.59 0.43 3.46
CA GLY A 19 -23.19 1.77 3.85
C GLY A 19 -21.71 2.07 3.63
N SER A 20 -21.26 3.21 4.15
CA SER A 20 -19.89 3.70 3.94
C SER A 20 -18.84 2.99 4.81
N ALA A 21 -19.25 2.52 5.97
CA ALA A 21 -18.48 1.75 6.95
C ALA A 21 -19.42 0.83 7.73
N LEU A 22 -18.89 -0.23 8.35
CA LEU A 22 -19.67 -1.19 9.15
C LEU A 22 -20.25 -0.65 10.49
N THR A 23 -20.18 0.65 10.74
CA THR A 23 -20.73 1.32 11.93
C THR A 23 -21.89 2.26 11.63
N THR A 24 -21.94 2.83 10.42
CA THR A 24 -23.01 3.74 9.97
C THR A 24 -23.57 3.24 8.63
N GLY A 25 -24.85 2.84 8.64
CA GLY A 25 -25.47 2.16 7.50
C GLY A 25 -26.74 1.38 7.86
N LYS A 26 -27.22 0.59 6.91
CA LYS A 26 -28.42 -0.25 7.00
C LYS A 26 -28.03 -1.72 7.06
N VAL A 27 -28.66 -2.48 7.96
CA VAL A 27 -28.60 -3.95 7.92
C VAL A 27 -29.49 -4.45 6.78
N LEU A 28 -28.95 -5.29 5.92
CA LEU A 28 -29.69 -5.90 4.82
C LEU A 28 -30.72 -6.91 5.35
N THR A 29 -31.87 -7.01 4.68
CA THR A 29 -32.78 -8.15 4.88
C THR A 29 -32.17 -9.42 4.29
N MET A 30 -32.70 -10.60 4.60
CA MET A 30 -32.24 -11.85 3.97
C MET A 30 -32.46 -11.85 2.45
N GLU A 31 -33.54 -11.23 1.98
CA GLU A 31 -33.86 -11.08 0.55
C GLU A 31 -32.84 -10.20 -0.19
N GLU A 32 -32.28 -9.19 0.48
CA GLU A 32 -31.22 -8.34 -0.05
C GLU A 32 -29.83 -8.99 0.09
N PHE A 33 -29.57 -9.68 1.21
CA PHE A 33 -28.28 -10.26 1.53
C PHE A 33 -27.93 -11.47 0.68
N VAL A 34 -28.88 -12.38 0.42
CA VAL A 34 -28.62 -13.62 -0.32
C VAL A 34 -28.10 -13.36 -1.74
N PRO A 35 -28.74 -12.51 -2.57
CA PRO A 35 -28.23 -12.17 -3.89
C PRO A 35 -26.85 -11.50 -3.86
N PHE A 36 -26.62 -10.61 -2.89
CA PHE A 36 -25.33 -9.96 -2.71
C PHE A 36 -24.23 -11.00 -2.37
N ARG A 37 -24.48 -11.86 -1.38
CA ARG A 37 -23.56 -12.94 -0.98
C ARG A 37 -23.23 -13.83 -2.17
N ASP A 38 -24.23 -14.26 -2.92
CA ASP A 38 -24.04 -15.20 -4.02
C ASP A 38 -23.21 -14.59 -5.15
N ARG A 39 -23.43 -13.30 -5.47
CA ARG A 39 -22.55 -12.54 -6.38
C ARG A 39 -21.10 -12.55 -5.88
N ILE A 40 -20.85 -12.17 -4.63
CA ILE A 40 -19.49 -12.09 -4.08
C ILE A 40 -18.82 -13.47 -4.08
N VAL A 41 -19.53 -14.55 -3.72
CA VAL A 41 -18.99 -15.92 -3.77
C VAL A 41 -18.57 -16.30 -5.19
N VAL A 42 -19.37 -15.97 -6.21
CA VAL A 42 -19.00 -16.22 -7.61
C VAL A 42 -17.72 -15.49 -7.99
N LEU A 43 -17.58 -14.21 -7.63
CA LEU A 43 -16.36 -13.44 -7.90
C LEU A 43 -15.14 -14.04 -7.19
N LEU A 44 -15.27 -14.42 -5.92
CA LEU A 44 -14.19 -15.05 -5.15
C LEU A 44 -13.76 -16.39 -5.76
N GLU A 45 -14.70 -17.21 -6.24
CA GLU A 45 -14.39 -18.46 -6.93
C GLU A 45 -13.65 -18.24 -8.26
N MET A 46 -13.98 -17.18 -9.00
CA MET A 46 -13.23 -16.79 -10.19
C MET A 46 -11.78 -16.43 -9.84
N LEU A 47 -11.60 -15.59 -8.83
CA LEU A 47 -10.27 -15.16 -8.38
C LEU A 47 -9.44 -16.35 -7.88
N ARG A 48 -10.02 -17.25 -7.09
CA ARG A 48 -9.33 -18.43 -6.54
C ARG A 48 -8.75 -19.35 -7.61
N LYS A 49 -9.33 -19.38 -8.82
CA LYS A 49 -8.83 -20.19 -9.95
C LYS A 49 -7.60 -19.58 -10.63
N THR A 50 -7.34 -18.30 -10.42
CA THR A 50 -6.16 -17.60 -10.98
C THR A 50 -4.89 -17.90 -10.18
N LYS A 51 -3.72 -17.73 -10.81
CA LYS A 51 -2.42 -17.91 -10.12
C LYS A 51 -2.25 -16.85 -9.02
N THR A 52 -2.56 -15.60 -9.35
CA THR A 52 -2.46 -14.46 -8.45
C THR A 52 -3.45 -14.58 -7.29
N GLY A 53 -4.68 -15.02 -7.55
CA GLY A 53 -5.69 -15.23 -6.52
C GLY A 53 -5.31 -16.33 -5.54
N ARG A 54 -4.75 -17.47 -5.99
CA ARG A 54 -4.23 -18.48 -5.05
C ARG A 54 -3.19 -17.91 -4.10
N MET A 55 -2.29 -17.06 -4.59
CA MET A 55 -1.30 -16.39 -3.76
C MET A 55 -1.94 -15.44 -2.75
N LEU A 56 -2.86 -14.58 -3.20
CA LEU A 56 -3.56 -13.64 -2.33
C LEU A 56 -4.34 -14.35 -1.22
N PHE A 57 -5.10 -15.40 -1.56
CA PHE A 57 -5.95 -16.10 -0.59
C PHE A 57 -5.09 -16.85 0.44
N GLN A 58 -3.97 -17.44 0.01
CA GLN A 58 -3.01 -18.04 0.93
C GLN A 58 -2.40 -16.98 1.85
N SER A 59 -1.97 -15.84 1.33
CA SER A 59 -1.39 -14.76 2.14
C SER A 59 -2.41 -14.16 3.11
N LEU A 60 -3.68 -14.01 2.73
CA LEU A 60 -4.77 -13.59 3.63
C LEU A 60 -4.92 -14.53 4.82
N GLN A 61 -4.92 -15.85 4.59
CA GLN A 61 -5.04 -16.85 5.66
C GLN A 61 -3.89 -16.78 6.67
N VAL A 62 -2.66 -16.57 6.19
CA VAL A 62 -1.45 -16.51 7.04
C VAL A 62 -1.47 -15.31 7.99
N THR A 63 -2.21 -14.24 7.67
CA THR A 63 -2.29 -13.06 8.55
C THR A 63 -2.97 -13.35 9.89
N GLY A 64 -3.84 -14.37 9.96
CA GLY A 64 -4.72 -14.60 11.12
C GLY A 64 -5.76 -13.49 11.34
N LYS A 65 -5.91 -12.55 10.40
CA LYS A 65 -6.88 -11.44 10.43
C LYS A 65 -8.10 -11.77 9.58
N ARG A 66 -9.13 -10.92 9.68
CA ARG A 66 -10.36 -11.03 8.90
C ARG A 66 -10.60 -9.78 8.04
N VAL A 67 -11.22 -10.00 6.87
CA VAL A 67 -11.77 -8.97 6.00
C VAL A 67 -13.26 -9.18 5.84
N LYS A 68 -14.05 -8.14 6.11
CA LYS A 68 -15.50 -8.14 5.92
C LYS A 68 -15.86 -7.45 4.62
N ILE A 69 -16.59 -8.14 3.74
CA ILE A 69 -17.10 -7.60 2.48
C ILE A 69 -18.56 -7.22 2.66
N HIS A 70 -18.91 -5.98 2.39
CA HIS A 70 -20.26 -5.45 2.50
C HIS A 70 -20.62 -4.61 1.28
N VAL A 71 -21.91 -4.33 1.09
CA VAL A 71 -22.36 -3.54 -0.06
C VAL A 71 -22.27 -2.04 0.26
N GLY A 72 -21.99 -1.23 -0.76
CA GLY A 72 -22.10 0.23 -0.70
C GLY A 72 -23.52 0.71 -0.95
N ASP A 73 -23.76 1.97 -0.58
CA ASP A 73 -24.93 2.69 -1.07
C ASP A 73 -24.79 3.00 -2.57
N ASP A 74 -25.87 3.33 -3.26
CA ASP A 74 -25.92 3.51 -4.73
C ASP A 74 -24.95 4.57 -5.29
N TYR A 75 -24.37 5.41 -4.42
CA TYR A 75 -23.45 6.50 -4.75
C TYR A 75 -22.04 6.31 -4.18
N GLN A 76 -21.71 5.13 -3.66
CA GLN A 76 -20.44 4.89 -2.99
C GLN A 76 -19.53 4.00 -3.81
N ASP A 77 -18.30 4.47 -4.02
CA ASP A 77 -17.28 3.71 -4.71
C ASP A 77 -16.81 2.47 -3.93
N ASN A 78 -16.18 1.54 -4.63
CA ASN A 78 -15.44 0.44 -4.00
C ASN A 78 -14.32 1.02 -3.12
N ALA A 79 -14.11 0.43 -1.94
CA ALA A 79 -13.03 0.86 -1.07
C ALA A 79 -12.72 -0.19 0.00
N ALA A 80 -11.43 -0.40 0.26
CA ALA A 80 -10.93 -1.11 1.42
C ALA A 80 -10.54 -0.13 2.54
N LYS A 81 -10.94 -0.45 3.77
CA LYS A 81 -10.55 0.31 4.98
C LYS A 81 -10.24 -0.65 6.13
N MET A 82 -9.63 -0.12 7.19
CA MET A 82 -9.53 -0.86 8.46
C MET A 82 -10.94 -1.09 9.03
N ASP A 83 -11.17 -2.23 9.68
CA ASP A 83 -12.45 -2.51 10.34
C ASP A 83 -12.60 -1.60 11.57
N PRO A 84 -13.62 -0.73 11.61
CA PRO A 84 -13.84 0.22 12.70
C PRO A 84 -14.18 -0.44 14.04
N ASN A 85 -14.59 -1.72 14.02
CA ASN A 85 -14.90 -2.47 15.23
C ASN A 85 -13.66 -3.08 15.89
N THR A 86 -12.52 -3.03 15.21
CA THR A 86 -11.22 -3.34 15.81
C THR A 86 -10.54 -2.04 16.24
N THR A 87 -9.50 -2.13 17.07
CA THR A 87 -8.63 -0.97 17.30
C THR A 87 -7.92 -0.62 15.98
N ALA A 88 -8.60 0.16 15.14
CA ALA A 88 -8.09 0.62 13.86
C ALA A 88 -6.80 1.39 14.13
N ASN A 89 -5.68 0.75 13.80
CA ASN A 89 -4.36 1.23 14.17
C ASN A 89 -3.51 1.32 12.90
N GLY A 90 -3.33 2.54 12.40
CA GLY A 90 -2.50 2.80 11.22
C GLY A 90 -1.07 2.26 11.38
N THR A 91 -0.51 2.32 12.59
CA THR A 91 0.81 1.74 12.90
C THR A 91 0.82 0.21 12.80
N ALA A 92 -0.27 -0.45 13.19
CA ALA A 92 -0.37 -1.91 13.05
C ALA A 92 -0.50 -2.33 11.57
N ALA A 93 -1.22 -1.54 10.77
CA ALA A 93 -1.44 -1.79 9.34
C ALA A 93 -0.21 -1.46 8.48
N ALA A 94 0.75 -0.69 8.98
CA ALA A 94 1.92 -0.22 8.24
C ALA A 94 3.17 -1.08 8.44
N ILE A 95 4.09 -1.02 7.47
CA ILE A 95 5.45 -1.54 7.65
C ILE A 95 6.12 -0.83 8.83
N LYS A 96 6.98 -1.54 9.56
CA LYS A 96 7.76 -0.95 10.64
C LYS A 96 8.76 0.05 10.07
N PRO A 97 8.89 1.25 10.64
CA PRO A 97 9.83 2.23 10.16
C PRO A 97 11.27 1.73 10.36
N PHE A 98 12.09 1.89 9.32
CA PHE A 98 13.53 1.61 9.37
C PHE A 98 14.37 2.89 9.32
N ARG A 99 13.72 4.06 9.28
CA ARG A 99 14.35 5.35 9.48
C ARG A 99 14.55 5.60 10.99
N PRO A 100 15.73 6.10 11.43
CA PRO A 100 15.98 6.51 12.81
C PRO A 100 14.80 7.20 13.48
N ALA A 101 14.39 6.74 14.66
CA ALA A 101 13.17 7.24 15.33
C ALA A 101 13.19 8.78 15.54
N HIS A 102 14.35 9.37 15.81
CA HIS A 102 14.51 10.82 15.96
C HIS A 102 14.37 11.60 14.64
N HIS A 103 14.43 10.93 13.48
CA HIS A 103 14.08 11.50 12.18
C HIS A 103 12.58 11.44 11.88
N ASN A 104 11.78 10.75 12.71
CA ASN A 104 10.33 10.64 12.60
C ASN A 104 9.57 11.53 13.60
N ILE A 105 10.28 12.31 14.41
CA ILE A 105 9.65 13.23 15.37
C ILE A 105 9.16 14.46 14.59
N GLU A 106 7.83 14.60 14.46
CA GLU A 106 7.21 15.90 14.27
C GLU A 106 7.51 16.71 15.55
N LEU A 107 8.52 17.58 15.49
CA LEU A 107 8.79 18.50 16.59
C LEU A 107 7.54 19.37 16.74
N ALA A 108 6.87 19.28 17.89
CA ALA A 108 5.68 20.04 18.27
C ALA A 108 5.94 21.56 18.45
N LEU A 109 6.84 22.13 17.66
CA LEU A 109 7.12 23.55 17.59
C LEU A 109 6.46 24.08 16.32
N LYS A 110 5.34 24.78 16.47
CA LYS A 110 4.78 25.64 15.42
C LYS A 110 5.90 26.50 14.85
N GLY A 111 6.19 26.34 13.55
CA GLY A 111 7.27 27.04 12.85
C GLY A 111 8.59 26.28 12.71
N SER A 112 8.70 25.04 13.20
CA SER A 112 9.90 24.18 13.01
C SER A 112 9.86 23.30 11.75
N GLU A 113 8.72 23.25 11.03
CA GLU A 113 8.65 22.58 9.72
C GLU A 113 9.72 23.12 8.76
N SER A 114 10.03 24.42 8.83
CA SER A 114 11.06 25.10 8.03
C SER A 114 12.49 24.94 8.54
N ALA A 115 12.70 24.38 9.75
CA ALA A 115 14.04 24.16 10.31
C ALA A 115 14.67 22.84 9.81
N TRP A 116 13.84 21.87 9.39
CA TRP A 116 14.28 20.61 8.79
C TRP A 116 13.94 20.49 7.30
N ARG A 117 12.90 21.18 6.81
CA ARG A 117 12.66 21.33 5.36
C ARG A 117 13.70 22.30 4.82
N GLY A 118 14.65 21.76 4.06
CA GLY A 118 15.72 22.53 3.43
C GLY A 118 15.18 23.77 2.72
N LEU A 119 15.44 24.93 3.32
CA LEU A 119 15.34 26.22 2.65
C LEU A 119 16.75 26.61 2.20
N ASP A 120 16.90 26.58 0.88
CA ASP A 120 17.99 27.15 0.07
C ASP A 120 19.44 26.64 0.29
N ALA A 121 20.24 26.74 -0.77
CA ALA A 121 21.62 26.26 -0.83
C ALA A 121 22.63 27.15 -0.06
N LYS A 122 22.18 28.27 0.51
CA LYS A 122 23.02 29.31 1.14
C LYS A 122 22.93 29.39 2.67
N ASP A 123 22.06 28.61 3.31
CA ASP A 123 21.88 28.67 4.77
C ASP A 123 22.99 27.85 5.46
N ASP A 124 23.79 28.46 6.33
CA ASP A 124 24.93 27.84 7.01
C ASP A 124 24.45 26.73 7.98
N ARG A 125 24.63 25.48 7.56
CA ARG A 125 24.00 24.27 8.11
C ARG A 125 24.66 23.75 9.37
N THR A 126 25.72 24.38 9.84
CA THR A 126 26.62 23.84 10.87
C THR A 126 26.14 24.24 12.27
N ASP A 127 25.77 25.51 12.45
CA ASP A 127 25.39 26.07 13.75
C ASP A 127 23.98 25.66 14.18
N LYS A 128 23.03 25.59 13.24
CA LYS A 128 21.64 25.18 13.52
C LYS A 128 21.54 23.71 13.92
N LYS A 129 22.35 22.85 13.28
CA LYS A 129 22.49 21.43 13.68
C LYS A 129 23.16 21.28 15.05
N ALA A 130 24.18 22.09 15.32
CA ALA A 130 24.83 22.12 16.63
C ALA A 130 23.85 22.58 17.72
N GLN A 131 23.03 23.61 17.46
CA GLN A 131 21.99 24.10 18.36
C GLN A 131 20.90 23.08 18.65
N ILE A 132 20.38 22.38 17.64
CA ILE A 132 19.37 21.32 17.84
C ILE A 132 19.97 20.16 18.65
N LYS A 133 21.21 19.75 18.35
CA LYS A 133 21.92 18.70 19.10
C LYS A 133 22.16 19.12 20.56
N LEU A 134 22.48 20.40 20.78
CA LEU A 134 22.66 20.99 22.11
C LEU A 134 21.32 21.04 22.88
N GLN A 135 20.22 21.40 22.22
CA GLN A 135 18.88 21.38 22.81
C GLN A 135 18.41 19.97 23.18
N MET A 136 18.70 18.97 22.34
CA MET A 136 18.41 17.57 22.66
C MET A 136 19.22 17.11 23.88
N GLN A 137 20.48 17.53 24.00
CA GLN A 137 21.30 17.28 25.20
C GLN A 137 20.74 17.98 26.45
N GLN A 138 20.29 19.23 26.34
CA GLN A 138 19.68 20.00 27.43
C GLN A 138 18.36 19.39 27.92
N LEU A 139 17.61 18.71 27.05
CA LEU A 139 16.37 18.00 27.39
C LEU A 139 16.61 16.57 27.90
N GLY A 140 17.86 16.17 28.13
CA GLY A 140 18.21 14.82 28.59
C GLY A 140 17.94 13.73 27.54
N GLN A 141 17.73 14.10 26.28
CA GLN A 141 17.46 13.15 25.19
C GLN A 141 18.76 12.59 24.63
N ALA A 142 18.82 11.27 24.47
CA ALA A 142 20.03 10.60 23.99
C ALA A 142 20.35 11.00 22.53
N THR A 143 21.50 11.65 22.32
CA THR A 143 22.10 11.93 20.99
C THR A 143 22.96 10.74 20.52
N LYS A 144 22.42 9.52 20.57
CA LYS A 144 23.13 8.26 20.25
C LYS A 144 22.83 7.75 18.85
N LYS A 145 23.79 6.98 18.28
CA LYS A 145 23.60 6.04 17.16
C LYS A 145 22.22 5.41 17.31
N SER A 146 21.35 5.65 16.34
CA SER A 146 19.97 5.18 16.44
C SER A 146 19.91 3.66 16.35
N GLU A 147 19.12 3.04 17.23
CA GLU A 147 18.78 1.60 17.18
C GLU A 147 18.09 1.18 15.87
N THR A 148 17.72 2.14 15.01
CA THR A 148 17.11 1.88 13.71
C THR A 148 18.11 1.61 12.59
N ALA A 149 19.39 2.00 12.74
CA ALA A 149 20.46 1.59 11.83
C ALA A 149 20.59 0.05 11.69
N PRO A 150 20.46 -0.74 12.78
CA PRO A 150 20.29 -2.19 12.71
C PRO A 150 19.15 -2.66 11.80
N ILE A 151 18.00 -1.98 11.77
CA ILE A 151 16.81 -2.43 11.00
C ILE A 151 17.07 -2.28 9.50
N MET A 152 17.58 -1.12 9.05
CA MET A 152 17.90 -0.92 7.64
C MET A 152 19.01 -1.86 7.17
N ARG A 153 20.10 -2.01 7.95
CA ARG A 153 21.15 -3.00 7.63
C ARG A 153 20.62 -4.43 7.58
N ALA A 154 19.73 -4.81 8.50
CA ALA A 154 19.08 -6.12 8.46
C ALA A 154 18.22 -6.31 7.19
N MET A 155 17.48 -5.29 6.77
CA MET A 155 16.70 -5.32 5.52
C MET A 155 17.61 -5.46 4.29
N LEU A 156 18.71 -4.70 4.23
CA LEU A 156 19.69 -4.80 3.15
C LEU A 156 20.36 -6.18 3.12
N ASN A 157 20.72 -6.74 4.26
CA ASN A 157 21.26 -8.09 4.35
C ASN A 157 20.25 -9.15 3.85
N ARG A 158 18.98 -9.04 4.24
CA ARG A 158 17.91 -9.89 3.68
C ARG A 158 17.80 -9.75 2.16
N ALA A 159 17.86 -8.51 1.66
CA ALA A 159 17.81 -8.22 0.23
C ALA A 159 18.98 -8.85 -0.54
N HIS A 160 20.19 -8.77 0.00
CA HIS A 160 21.38 -9.42 -0.55
C HIS A 160 21.24 -10.95 -0.61
N LEU A 161 20.75 -11.55 0.47
CA LEU A 161 20.53 -12.99 0.57
C LEU A 161 19.30 -13.47 -0.22
N GLY A 162 18.44 -12.57 -0.70
CA GLY A 162 17.16 -12.91 -1.30
C GLY A 162 16.15 -13.50 -0.29
N MET A 163 16.32 -13.22 1.00
CA MET A 163 15.45 -13.68 2.08
C MET A 163 14.26 -12.74 2.26
N SER A 164 13.35 -12.73 1.27
CA SER A 164 12.06 -12.05 1.38
C SER A 164 11.18 -12.71 2.45
N LEU A 165 10.37 -11.93 3.15
CA LEU A 165 9.41 -12.48 4.12
C LEU A 165 8.31 -13.31 3.45
N GLU A 166 7.97 -12.98 2.21
CA GLU A 166 7.02 -13.73 1.38
C GLU A 166 7.56 -13.83 -0.05
N PRO A 167 8.37 -14.87 -0.38
CA PRO A 167 9.09 -15.00 -1.67
C PRO A 167 8.21 -15.09 -2.92
N ARG A 168 6.90 -15.04 -2.72
CA ARG A 168 5.89 -15.13 -3.76
C ARG A 168 5.42 -13.74 -4.21
N ILE A 169 5.70 -12.64 -3.51
CA ILE A 169 4.96 -11.38 -3.72
C ILE A 169 5.64 -10.40 -4.69
N THR A 170 6.96 -10.26 -4.69
CA THR A 170 7.69 -9.43 -5.65
C THR A 170 8.88 -10.19 -6.25
N HIS A 171 9.49 -9.61 -7.29
CA HIS A 171 10.65 -10.15 -8.01
C HIS A 171 11.96 -9.43 -7.67
N SER A 172 11.93 -8.39 -6.85
CA SER A 172 13.08 -7.52 -6.64
C SER A 172 14.15 -8.20 -5.78
N ARG A 173 15.20 -8.75 -6.42
CA ARG A 173 16.42 -9.23 -5.75
C ARG A 173 17.59 -8.30 -6.04
N PHE A 174 18.38 -8.01 -5.02
CA PHE A 174 19.58 -7.17 -5.12
C PHE A 174 20.82 -8.02 -4.89
N ARG A 175 21.85 -7.89 -5.74
CA ARG A 175 23.13 -8.59 -5.53
C ARG A 175 24.03 -7.77 -4.61
N ARG A 176 24.01 -6.45 -4.74
CA ARG A 176 24.75 -5.49 -3.92
C ARG A 176 23.80 -4.34 -3.55
N PRO A 177 22.88 -4.57 -2.58
CA PRO A 177 21.77 -3.66 -2.33
C PRO A 177 22.22 -2.23 -2.03
N GLU A 178 23.29 -2.04 -1.26
CA GLU A 178 23.80 -0.69 -0.95
C GLU A 178 24.22 0.10 -2.21
N GLN A 179 24.97 -0.53 -3.12
CA GLN A 179 25.43 0.09 -4.36
C GLN A 179 24.29 0.30 -5.36
N GLU A 180 23.45 -0.72 -5.53
CA GLU A 180 22.35 -0.71 -6.49
C GLU A 180 21.25 0.29 -6.08
N LEU A 181 20.95 0.40 -4.78
CA LEU A 181 19.95 1.36 -4.28
C LEU A 181 20.48 2.78 -4.32
N ALA A 182 21.73 3.03 -3.91
CA ALA A 182 22.34 4.36 -4.04
C ALA A 182 22.31 4.86 -5.49
N ALA A 183 22.65 4.01 -6.45
CA ALA A 183 22.57 4.33 -7.87
C ALA A 183 21.14 4.59 -8.35
N LYS A 184 20.17 3.76 -7.95
CA LYS A 184 18.74 3.94 -8.30
C LYS A 184 18.15 5.23 -7.75
N LEU A 185 18.64 5.70 -6.61
CA LEU A 185 18.17 6.92 -5.95
C LEU A 185 18.99 8.16 -6.34
N ASN A 186 20.02 8.00 -7.17
CA ASN A 186 20.95 9.05 -7.56
C ASN A 186 21.62 9.73 -6.35
N ILE A 187 22.10 8.92 -5.40
CA ILE A 187 22.79 9.36 -4.17
C ILE A 187 24.20 8.78 -4.17
N SER A 188 25.18 9.53 -3.64
CA SER A 188 26.53 8.98 -3.48
C SER A 188 26.52 7.79 -2.50
N PRO A 189 27.30 6.72 -2.73
CA PRO A 189 27.34 5.57 -1.82
C PRO A 189 27.72 5.93 -0.39
N THR A 190 28.64 6.89 -0.21
CA THR A 190 29.06 7.39 1.11
C THR A 190 27.91 8.08 1.84
N GLU A 191 27.16 8.95 1.15
CA GLU A 191 25.99 9.61 1.72
C GLU A 191 24.90 8.60 2.10
N PHE A 192 24.72 7.57 1.29
CA PHE A 192 23.75 6.51 1.57
C PHE A 192 24.15 5.67 2.79
N ASP A 193 25.43 5.31 2.93
CA ASP A 193 25.95 4.60 4.11
C ASP A 193 25.81 5.44 5.39
N ASP A 194 26.05 6.75 5.32
CA ASP A 194 25.79 7.66 6.45
C ASP A 194 24.31 7.66 6.85
N MET A 195 23.38 7.64 5.88
CA MET A 195 21.95 7.54 6.16
C MET A 195 21.57 6.18 6.78
N ILE A 196 22.12 5.08 6.26
CA ILE A 196 21.90 3.71 6.79
C ILE A 196 22.44 3.60 8.23
N CYS A 197 23.59 4.22 8.51
CA CYS A 197 24.18 4.27 9.85
C CYS A 197 23.43 5.18 10.82
N GLY A 198 22.45 5.96 10.35
CA GLY A 198 21.79 7.00 11.12
C GLY A 198 22.71 8.16 11.51
N ILE A 199 23.79 8.37 10.77
CA ILE A 199 24.70 9.52 10.90
C ILE A 199 24.10 10.74 10.17
N LYS A 200 23.39 10.49 9.06
CA LYS A 200 22.72 11.52 8.26
C LYS A 200 21.21 11.31 8.20
N TYR A 201 20.47 12.43 8.16
CA TYR A 201 19.03 12.44 7.93
C TYR A 201 18.68 11.84 6.57
N MET A 202 17.72 10.92 6.55
CA MET A 202 17.19 10.31 5.33
C MET A 202 15.89 11.03 4.94
N PRO A 203 15.87 11.88 3.90
CA PRO A 203 14.66 12.60 3.50
C PRO A 203 13.59 11.67 2.93
N ASP A 204 12.35 12.16 2.84
CA ASP A 204 11.20 11.40 2.32
C ASP A 204 11.40 10.98 0.87
N SER A 205 12.06 11.82 0.07
CA SER A 205 12.48 11.51 -1.31
C SER A 205 13.45 10.34 -1.42
N VAL A 206 13.98 9.84 -0.30
CA VAL A 206 14.88 8.68 -0.25
C VAL A 206 14.21 7.53 0.47
N TYR A 207 13.57 7.80 1.61
CA TYR A 207 12.93 6.79 2.43
C TYR A 207 11.78 6.06 1.73
N TYR A 208 10.83 6.80 1.15
CA TYR A 208 9.68 6.17 0.50
C TYR A 208 10.07 5.33 -0.72
N PRO A 209 10.95 5.81 -1.63
CA PRO A 209 11.50 4.94 -2.67
C PRO A 209 12.14 3.66 -2.12
N LEU A 210 12.87 3.74 -1.00
CA LEU A 210 13.42 2.55 -0.33
C LEU A 210 12.33 1.63 0.19
N CYS A 211 11.25 2.15 0.80
CA CYS A 211 10.11 1.34 1.24
C CYS A 211 9.53 0.51 0.08
N PHE A 212 9.45 1.08 -1.12
CA PHE A 212 8.95 0.39 -2.31
C PHE A 212 9.96 -0.58 -2.91
N LEU A 213 11.22 -0.17 -3.03
CA LEU A 213 12.28 -1.02 -3.59
C LEU A 213 12.59 -2.22 -2.67
N LEU A 214 12.48 -2.03 -1.36
CA LEU A 214 12.72 -3.03 -0.33
C LEU A 214 11.44 -3.64 0.25
N TYR A 215 10.29 -3.45 -0.40
CA TYR A 215 8.98 -3.83 0.13
C TYR A 215 8.90 -5.29 0.62
N ASP A 216 9.51 -6.22 -0.09
CA ASP A 216 9.54 -7.66 0.26
C ASP A 216 10.43 -8.00 1.46
N TYR A 217 11.34 -7.10 1.81
CA TYR A 217 12.32 -7.25 2.87
C TYR A 217 11.97 -6.43 4.12
N ALA A 218 11.06 -5.46 3.97
CA ALA A 218 10.56 -4.61 5.03
C ALA A 218 9.84 -5.42 6.10
N MET A 219 10.08 -5.06 7.36
CA MET A 219 9.42 -5.73 8.48
C MET A 219 7.96 -5.28 8.57
N PRO A 220 6.99 -6.20 8.59
CA PRO A 220 5.59 -5.84 8.72
C PRO A 220 5.27 -5.35 10.14
N GLY A 221 4.23 -4.53 10.24
CA GLY A 221 3.49 -4.28 11.48
C GLY A 221 2.72 -5.50 11.95
N ALA A 222 1.88 -5.34 12.98
CA ALA A 222 1.09 -6.43 13.55
C ALA A 222 -0.12 -6.84 12.69
N GLY A 223 -0.47 -6.02 11.70
CA GLY A 223 -1.69 -6.17 10.91
C GLY A 223 -2.96 -5.79 11.69
N THR A 224 -4.04 -5.55 10.96
CA THR A 224 -5.35 -5.26 11.52
C THR A 224 -6.47 -5.84 10.66
N ASP A 225 -7.65 -6.04 11.23
CA ASP A 225 -8.80 -6.47 10.43
C ASP A 225 -9.22 -5.37 9.45
N ALA A 226 -9.80 -5.79 8.35
CA ALA A 226 -10.20 -4.90 7.26
C ALA A 226 -11.68 -5.04 6.93
N GLN A 227 -12.19 -4.08 6.18
CA GLN A 227 -13.48 -4.13 5.54
C GLN A 227 -13.32 -3.69 4.08
N ILE A 228 -14.13 -4.26 3.20
CA ILE A 228 -14.26 -3.89 1.81
C ILE A 228 -15.70 -3.53 1.58
N ARG A 229 -15.91 -2.33 1.07
CA ARG A 229 -17.17 -1.92 0.50
C ARG A 229 -17.14 -2.22 -1.00
N VAL A 230 -18.15 -2.91 -1.49
CA VAL A 230 -18.33 -3.21 -2.92
C VAL A 230 -19.59 -2.51 -3.42
N MET A 231 -19.50 -1.83 -4.56
CA MET A 231 -20.65 -1.24 -5.23
C MET A 231 -21.73 -2.30 -5.49
N ASN A 232 -23.01 -1.90 -5.42
CA ASN A 232 -24.07 -2.74 -5.94
C ASN A 232 -23.87 -2.97 -7.46
N GLN A 233 -24.48 -4.01 -8.01
CA GLN A 233 -24.22 -4.40 -9.39
C GLN A 233 -24.70 -3.37 -10.42
N LYS A 234 -25.81 -2.68 -10.16
CA LYS A 234 -26.35 -1.66 -11.08
C LYS A 234 -25.43 -0.44 -11.18
N THR A 235 -24.96 0.07 -10.04
CA THR A 235 -24.01 1.18 -9.97
C THR A 235 -22.70 0.78 -10.64
N PHE A 236 -22.19 -0.43 -10.36
CA PHE A 236 -20.99 -0.96 -11.01
C PHE A 236 -21.12 -0.97 -12.54
N GLU A 237 -22.20 -1.53 -13.09
CA GLU A 237 -22.42 -1.59 -14.53
C GLU A 237 -22.54 -0.20 -15.18
N TYR A 238 -23.12 0.75 -14.46
CA TYR A 238 -23.23 2.13 -14.91
C TYR A 238 -21.86 2.84 -14.94
N ASP A 239 -21.10 2.81 -13.84
CA ASP A 239 -19.84 3.54 -13.72
C ASP A 239 -18.73 2.94 -14.60
N PHE A 240 -18.70 1.61 -14.72
CA PHE A 240 -17.71 0.90 -15.52
C PHE A 240 -18.16 0.61 -16.96
N ARG A 241 -19.28 1.19 -17.43
CA ARG A 241 -19.83 0.93 -18.78
C ARG A 241 -18.79 1.07 -19.90
N ASN A 242 -17.93 2.09 -19.82
CA ASN A 242 -16.92 2.36 -20.86
C ASN A 242 -15.81 1.30 -20.85
N ASP A 243 -15.36 0.90 -19.65
CA ASP A 243 -14.36 -0.16 -19.49
C ASP A 243 -14.91 -1.50 -19.97
N ILE A 244 -16.16 -1.80 -19.62
CA ILE A 244 -16.88 -3.00 -20.05
C ILE A 244 -16.95 -3.05 -21.58
N GLU A 245 -17.37 -1.95 -22.23
CA GLU A 245 -17.46 -1.89 -23.69
C GLU A 245 -16.09 -1.97 -24.38
N ALA A 246 -15.06 -1.36 -23.79
CA ALA A 246 -13.69 -1.45 -24.31
C ALA A 246 -13.16 -2.89 -24.26
N GLU A 247 -13.31 -3.58 -23.13
CA GLU A 247 -12.85 -4.95 -22.97
C GLU A 247 -13.67 -5.95 -23.79
N LYS A 248 -15.00 -5.76 -23.92
CA LYS A 248 -15.85 -6.60 -24.79
C LYS A 248 -15.36 -6.61 -26.24
N LYS A 249 -14.99 -5.43 -26.77
CA LYS A 249 -14.43 -5.30 -28.12
C LYS A 249 -13.14 -6.08 -28.27
N LEU A 250 -12.26 -6.01 -27.26
CA LEU A 250 -10.97 -6.73 -27.25
C LEU A 250 -11.15 -8.25 -27.13
N LEU A 251 -12.10 -8.69 -26.29
CA LEU A 251 -12.39 -10.10 -26.06
C LEU A 251 -13.32 -10.73 -27.13
N ARG A 252 -13.61 -10.02 -28.23
CA ARG A 252 -14.49 -10.47 -29.32
C ARG A 252 -15.89 -10.89 -28.82
N GLY A 253 -16.47 -10.13 -27.89
CA GLY A 253 -17.86 -10.30 -27.48
C GLY A 253 -18.14 -11.43 -26.49
N LYS A 254 -17.15 -11.91 -25.72
CA LYS A 254 -17.42 -12.87 -24.63
C LYS A 254 -18.42 -12.28 -23.62
N THR A 255 -19.46 -13.04 -23.33
CA THR A 255 -20.61 -12.70 -22.47
C THR A 255 -20.27 -12.45 -21.00
N GLU A 256 -19.05 -12.75 -20.55
CA GLU A 256 -18.65 -12.65 -19.14
C GLU A 256 -17.73 -11.47 -18.80
N THR A 257 -17.56 -10.50 -19.72
CA THR A 257 -16.64 -9.37 -19.52
C THR A 257 -16.98 -8.55 -18.26
N THR A 258 -18.27 -8.26 -18.02
CA THR A 258 -18.72 -7.53 -16.83
C THR A 258 -18.32 -8.25 -15.54
N LYS A 259 -18.60 -9.56 -15.44
CA LYS A 259 -18.23 -10.37 -14.27
C LYS A 259 -16.72 -10.45 -14.06
N THR A 260 -15.97 -10.52 -15.15
CA THR A 260 -14.50 -10.56 -15.11
C THR A 260 -13.93 -9.25 -14.58
N LEU A 261 -14.46 -8.11 -15.03
CA LEU A 261 -14.06 -6.81 -14.54
C LEU A 261 -14.46 -6.62 -13.07
N ASP A 262 -15.66 -7.05 -12.68
CA ASP A 262 -16.15 -7.02 -11.30
C ASP A 262 -15.24 -7.84 -10.36
N ALA A 263 -14.81 -9.02 -10.81
CA ALA A 263 -13.84 -9.84 -10.08
C ALA A 263 -12.49 -9.10 -9.92
N VAL A 264 -12.02 -8.41 -10.96
CA VAL A 264 -10.78 -7.62 -10.88
C VAL A 264 -10.90 -6.45 -9.89
N ILE A 265 -12.04 -5.76 -9.86
CA ILE A 265 -12.27 -4.67 -8.90
C ILE A 265 -12.35 -5.22 -7.47
N LEU A 266 -13.01 -6.35 -7.25
CA LEU A 266 -12.97 -7.01 -5.94
C LEU A 266 -11.54 -7.43 -5.55
N ALA A 267 -10.74 -7.91 -6.50
CA ALA A 267 -9.35 -8.28 -6.27
C ALA A 267 -8.49 -7.06 -5.90
N HIS A 268 -8.72 -5.92 -6.54
CA HIS A 268 -8.08 -4.64 -6.23
C HIS A 268 -8.28 -4.29 -4.74
N GLU A 269 -9.53 -4.30 -4.28
CA GLU A 269 -9.83 -4.01 -2.87
C GLU A 269 -9.27 -5.06 -1.91
N LEU A 270 -9.27 -6.34 -2.31
CA LEU A 270 -8.67 -7.40 -1.50
C LEU A 270 -7.15 -7.24 -1.36
N VAL A 271 -6.46 -6.66 -2.34
CA VAL A 271 -5.02 -6.36 -2.23
C VAL A 271 -4.78 -5.25 -1.22
N HIS A 272 -5.60 -4.18 -1.21
CA HIS A 272 -5.53 -3.16 -0.16
C HIS A 272 -5.81 -3.77 1.23
N ALA A 273 -6.86 -4.56 1.35
CA ALA A 273 -7.21 -5.25 2.60
C ALA A 273 -6.07 -6.16 3.07
N TRP A 274 -5.47 -6.93 2.17
CA TRP A 274 -4.32 -7.75 2.48
C TRP A 274 -3.15 -6.93 3.04
N ARG A 275 -2.83 -5.76 2.47
CA ARG A 275 -1.76 -4.91 3.02
C ARG A 275 -2.07 -4.44 4.44
N MET A 276 -3.33 -4.09 4.74
CA MET A 276 -3.76 -3.75 6.11
C MET A 276 -3.61 -4.94 7.06
N MET A 277 -4.10 -6.11 6.63
CA MET A 277 -4.09 -7.34 7.41
C MET A 277 -2.68 -7.89 7.66
N ALA A 278 -1.77 -7.71 6.71
CA ALA A 278 -0.40 -8.17 6.81
C ALA A 278 0.53 -7.14 7.48
N GLY A 279 0.04 -5.94 7.83
CA GLY A 279 0.90 -4.88 8.36
C GLY A 279 1.92 -4.37 7.33
N ARG A 280 1.53 -4.33 6.05
CA ARG A 280 2.39 -4.05 4.91
C ARG A 280 2.02 -2.78 4.15
N ARG A 281 1.22 -1.87 4.73
CA ARG A 281 1.00 -0.56 4.12
C ARG A 281 2.25 0.30 4.19
N VAL A 282 2.51 1.04 3.12
CA VAL A 282 3.57 2.07 3.12
C VAL A 282 2.97 3.46 3.34
N VAL A 283 1.77 3.70 2.82
CA VAL A 283 1.07 4.99 2.87
C VAL A 283 -0.40 4.81 3.23
N ALA A 284 -1.02 5.86 3.78
CA ALA A 284 -2.39 5.88 4.27
C ALA A 284 -3.48 5.88 3.20
N GLY A 285 -3.09 6.09 1.95
CA GLY A 285 -3.96 6.11 0.78
C GLY A 285 -3.35 7.05 -0.25
N GLY A 286 -4.17 7.47 -1.20
CA GLY A 286 -3.71 8.33 -2.28
C GLY A 286 -3.07 7.56 -3.43
N TRP A 287 -2.54 8.32 -4.39
CA TRP A 287 -2.13 7.80 -5.69
C TRP A 287 -1.10 6.67 -5.59
N GLU A 288 -0.17 6.73 -4.63
CA GLU A 288 0.86 5.71 -4.42
C GLU A 288 0.27 4.34 -4.05
N GLU A 289 -0.71 4.33 -3.14
CA GLU A 289 -1.36 3.09 -2.71
C GLU A 289 -2.16 2.49 -3.86
N GLU A 290 -2.87 3.32 -4.63
CA GLU A 290 -3.58 2.91 -5.85
C GLU A 290 -2.62 2.40 -6.93
N ALA A 291 -1.47 3.06 -7.13
CA ALA A 291 -0.48 2.67 -8.13
C ALA A 291 0.19 1.34 -7.79
N MET A 292 0.50 1.13 -6.50
CA MET A 292 1.00 -0.15 -5.98
C MET A 292 -0.04 -1.25 -6.11
N THR A 293 -1.31 -0.97 -5.80
CA THR A 293 -2.39 -1.97 -5.97
C THR A 293 -2.62 -2.29 -7.42
N SER A 294 -2.63 -1.28 -8.28
CA SER A 294 -2.86 -1.44 -9.71
C SER A 294 -1.69 -2.14 -10.42
N GLY A 295 -0.47 -1.98 -9.92
CA GLY A 295 0.74 -2.47 -10.57
C GLY A 295 1.14 -1.61 -11.77
N ILE A 296 1.09 -0.29 -11.62
CA ILE A 296 1.46 0.69 -12.66
C ILE A 296 2.77 1.41 -12.30
N GLY A 297 3.41 2.03 -13.29
CA GLY A 297 4.70 2.70 -13.10
C GLY A 297 5.80 1.74 -12.59
N PRO A 298 6.51 2.05 -11.49
CA PRO A 298 7.59 1.23 -10.97
C PRO A 298 7.11 -0.10 -10.35
N PHE A 299 5.80 -0.27 -10.18
CA PHE A 299 5.20 -1.46 -9.56
C PHE A 299 4.78 -2.53 -10.58
N THR A 300 5.04 -2.32 -11.87
CA THR A 300 4.65 -3.23 -12.97
C THR A 300 5.13 -4.67 -12.82
N ASN A 301 6.22 -4.90 -12.09
CA ASN A 301 6.78 -6.24 -11.87
C ASN A 301 6.33 -6.90 -10.55
N TRP A 302 5.46 -6.23 -9.77
CA TRP A 302 4.90 -6.79 -8.55
C TRP A 302 3.90 -7.89 -8.88
N ARG A 303 3.98 -9.03 -8.17
CA ARG A 303 3.22 -10.24 -8.55
C ARG A 303 1.78 -10.20 -8.08
N MET A 304 1.47 -9.43 -7.04
CA MET A 304 0.14 -9.33 -6.46
C MET A 304 -0.42 -7.92 -6.63
N THR A 305 -0.95 -7.66 -7.82
CA THR A 305 -1.51 -6.38 -8.24
C THR A 305 -2.74 -6.63 -9.10
N GLU A 306 -3.55 -5.59 -9.30
CA GLU A 306 -4.67 -5.62 -10.26
C GLU A 306 -4.19 -6.07 -11.64
N ASN A 307 -3.07 -5.55 -12.15
CA ASN A 307 -2.52 -5.94 -13.45
C ASN A 307 -2.14 -7.42 -13.54
N SER A 308 -1.74 -8.05 -12.43
CA SER A 308 -1.56 -9.51 -12.38
C SER A 308 -2.89 -10.25 -12.51
N PHE A 309 -3.94 -9.80 -11.84
CA PHE A 309 -5.30 -10.37 -11.98
C PHE A 309 -5.86 -10.17 -13.38
N ARG A 310 -5.68 -8.99 -13.97
CA ARG A 310 -6.08 -8.70 -15.35
C ARG A 310 -5.39 -9.65 -16.33
N ALA A 311 -4.08 -9.85 -16.16
CA ALA A 311 -3.32 -10.80 -16.99
C ALA A 311 -3.83 -12.24 -16.84
N ASP A 312 -4.06 -12.70 -15.60
CA ASP A 312 -4.57 -14.05 -15.34
C ASP A 312 -5.98 -14.28 -15.91
N LEU A 313 -6.80 -13.22 -16.00
CA LEU A 313 -8.17 -13.25 -16.52
C LEU A 313 -8.28 -12.84 -18.00
N GLY A 314 -7.16 -12.59 -18.67
CA GLY A 314 -7.10 -12.23 -20.09
C GLY A 314 -7.60 -10.82 -20.43
N LEU A 315 -7.67 -9.92 -19.45
CA LEU A 315 -7.99 -8.51 -19.63
C LEU A 315 -6.74 -7.68 -19.95
N LYS A 316 -6.93 -6.55 -20.65
CA LYS A 316 -5.82 -5.63 -20.95
C LYS A 316 -5.32 -4.97 -19.67
N GLN A 317 -4.03 -5.01 -19.38
CA GLN A 317 -3.44 -4.33 -18.21
C GLN A 317 -3.66 -2.80 -18.26
N ARG A 318 -3.94 -2.20 -17.09
CA ARG A 318 -3.97 -0.75 -16.93
C ARG A 318 -2.54 -0.20 -17.02
N LYS A 319 -2.41 0.94 -17.69
CA LYS A 319 -1.14 1.69 -17.78
C LYS A 319 -1.15 2.94 -16.91
N GLU A 320 -2.34 3.46 -16.66
CA GLU A 320 -2.59 4.72 -15.96
C GLU A 320 -3.80 4.54 -15.05
N TYR A 321 -3.84 5.32 -13.98
CA TYR A 321 -5.03 5.43 -13.13
C TYR A 321 -5.79 6.69 -13.56
N ALA A 322 -7.11 6.55 -13.80
CA ALA A 322 -7.96 7.60 -14.35
C ALA A 322 -8.29 8.68 -13.30
N ASN A 323 -7.26 9.43 -12.91
CA ASN A 323 -7.30 10.76 -12.33
C ASN A 323 -5.90 11.36 -12.51
N ASN A 324 -5.59 11.66 -13.76
CA ASN A 324 -4.38 12.38 -14.16
C ASN A 324 -4.40 13.78 -13.54
N ARG A 325 -3.74 13.92 -12.38
CA ARG A 325 -3.03 15.13 -11.95
C ARG A 325 -2.13 14.72 -10.77
N HIS A 326 -0.83 14.78 -11.04
CA HIS A 326 0.28 14.50 -10.13
C HIS A 326 0.69 13.02 -10.06
N SER A 327 1.58 12.61 -10.98
CA SER A 327 2.70 11.77 -10.54
C SER A 327 3.25 12.46 -9.30
N SER A 328 3.14 11.83 -8.12
CA SER A 328 3.74 12.42 -6.93
C SER A 328 5.25 12.62 -7.16
N GLU A 329 5.88 13.57 -6.47
CA GLU A 329 7.33 13.83 -6.59
C GLU A 329 8.17 12.57 -6.32
N LEU A 330 7.61 11.65 -5.56
CA LEU A 330 8.12 10.30 -5.33
C LEU A 330 8.30 9.50 -6.64
N MET A 331 7.35 9.61 -7.57
CA MET A 331 7.41 8.94 -8.88
C MET A 331 8.39 9.62 -9.82
N GLN A 332 8.47 10.94 -9.79
CA GLN A 332 9.50 11.72 -10.46
C GLN A 332 10.90 11.26 -10.00
N THR A 333 11.08 11.07 -8.70
CA THR A 333 12.30 10.53 -8.10
C THR A 333 12.58 9.08 -8.53
N MET A 334 11.56 8.20 -8.51
CA MET A 334 11.71 6.78 -8.90
C MET A 334 11.91 6.56 -10.42
N HIS A 335 11.44 7.49 -11.26
CA HIS A 335 11.65 7.46 -12.72
C HIS A 335 12.91 8.22 -13.16
N GLY A 336 13.69 8.78 -12.24
CA GLY A 336 14.89 9.54 -12.55
C GLY A 336 14.62 10.88 -13.25
N GLN A 337 13.38 11.40 -13.14
CA GLN A 337 12.97 12.67 -13.72
C GLN A 337 12.52 13.65 -12.62
N VAL A 338 13.39 14.60 -12.28
CA VAL A 338 13.12 15.95 -11.72
C VAL A 338 13.45 16.23 -10.23
N SER A 339 13.98 17.46 -10.08
CA SER A 339 14.48 18.25 -8.95
C SER A 339 13.51 18.53 -7.79
N SER A 340 14.07 18.47 -6.59
CA SER A 340 13.75 19.18 -5.33
C SER A 340 12.50 20.09 -5.30
N LYS A 341 11.30 19.52 -5.11
CA LYS A 341 10.23 20.11 -4.28
C LYS A 341 9.62 18.99 -3.42
N GLY A 342 8.91 19.38 -2.35
CA GLY A 342 8.62 18.54 -1.18
C GLY A 342 7.22 17.88 -1.14
N TYR A 343 7.22 16.64 -0.67
CA TYR A 343 6.09 15.70 -0.61
C TYR A 343 4.89 16.22 0.20
N LYS A 344 3.66 15.91 -0.25
CA LYS A 344 2.37 16.36 0.35
C LYS A 344 1.38 15.21 0.65
N GLY A 345 1.85 13.99 0.91
CA GLY A 345 0.97 12.92 1.38
C GLY A 345 0.75 12.99 2.89
N THR A 346 -0.47 12.74 3.37
CA THR A 346 -0.77 12.59 4.81
C THR A 346 -0.16 11.27 5.31
N MET A 347 0.76 11.39 6.27
CA MET A 347 1.57 10.29 6.82
C MET A 347 0.87 9.62 8.03
N PHE A 348 1.27 8.37 8.32
CA PHE A 348 0.92 7.67 9.57
C PHE A 348 2.07 7.73 10.58
#